data_AF-A0A2V7ULD2-F1
#
_entry.id   AF-A0A2V7ULD2-F1
#
_cell.length_a   1.000
_cell.length_b   1.000
_cell.length_c   1.000
_cell.angle_alpha   90.00
_cell.angle_beta   90.00
_cell.angle_gamma   90.00
#
_symmetry.space_group_name_H-M   'P 1'
#
loop_
_entity.id
_entity.type
_entity.pdbx_description
1 polymer ?
#
loop_
_entity_poly.entity_id
_entity_poly.type
_entity_poly.pdbx_seq_one_letter_code
_entity_poly.pdbx_strand_id
1 'polypeptide(L)'
;MILVTGAGGTVGGEVIRSLSRERIDFRAAFHSEVKAAQARRAGLDCLILDFAKPETLRTALRGVTQVFLLSAISPRLAEREAGVVEEAKQAGVRHLVKLSVWRASEEGGAFARWHRASEKHIEESGLSFTFLRPNGFMQNLVNYFAESIRERQAIDLP
;
A
#
# COMPACT_ATOMS: atom_id res chain seq x y z
N MET A 1 -1.22 -4.31 -16.92
CA MET A 1 -0.62 -3.17 -16.19
C MET A 1 -0.92 -3.29 -14.70
N ILE A 2 0.06 -2.92 -13.85
CA ILE A 2 -0.06 -2.96 -12.39
C ILE A 2 -0.34 -1.54 -11.85
N LEU A 3 -1.33 -1.38 -10.96
CA LEU A 3 -1.48 -0.14 -10.18
C LEU A 3 -0.71 -0.29 -8.85
N VAL A 4 0.16 0.67 -8.53
CA VAL A 4 0.88 0.70 -7.26
C VAL A 4 0.37 1.86 -6.42
N THR A 5 -0.38 1.58 -5.35
CA THR A 5 -0.80 2.61 -4.39
C THR A 5 0.32 2.92 -3.39
N GLY A 6 0.26 4.09 -2.75
CA GLY A 6 1.30 4.49 -1.80
C GLY A 6 2.67 4.74 -2.44
N ALA A 7 2.72 5.04 -3.75
CA ALA A 7 3.95 5.13 -4.52
C ALA A 7 4.95 6.18 -4.00
N GLY A 8 4.47 7.21 -3.30
CA GLY A 8 5.30 8.24 -2.69
C GLY A 8 5.87 7.90 -1.30
N GLY A 9 5.57 6.72 -0.76
CA GLY A 9 6.07 6.23 0.54
C GLY A 9 7.33 5.38 0.42
N THR A 10 7.87 4.96 1.56
CA THR A 10 9.12 4.18 1.62
C THR A 10 9.03 2.86 0.86
N VAL A 11 7.98 2.06 1.12
CA VAL A 11 7.78 0.76 0.46
C VAL A 11 7.33 0.93 -0.98
N GLY A 12 6.29 1.74 -1.22
CA GLY A 12 5.77 1.97 -2.57
C GLY A 12 6.82 2.56 -3.52
N GLY A 13 7.71 3.41 -3.01
CA GLY A 13 8.86 3.93 -3.75
C GLY A 13 9.83 2.84 -4.20
N GLU A 14 10.13 1.86 -3.34
CA GLU A 14 10.99 0.73 -3.73
C GLU A 14 10.30 -0.22 -4.71
N VAL A 15 8.98 -0.42 -4.57
CA VAL A 15 8.18 -1.21 -5.51
C VAL A 15 8.26 -0.61 -6.91
N ILE A 16 7.97 0.70 -7.07
CA ILE A 16 8.04 1.33 -8.39
C ILE A 16 9.46 1.34 -8.96
N ARG A 17 10.50 1.52 -8.12
CA ARG A 17 11.90 1.41 -8.55
C ARG A 17 12.22 0.02 -9.08
N SER A 18 11.78 -1.02 -8.39
CA SER A 18 12.00 -2.40 -8.80
C SER A 18 11.27 -2.72 -10.11
N LEU A 19 10.00 -2.31 -10.23
CA LEU A 19 9.23 -2.50 -11.47
C LEU A 19 9.84 -1.75 -12.66
N SER A 20 10.34 -0.52 -12.45
CA SER A 20 11.08 0.22 -13.48
C SER A 20 12.34 -0.51 -13.94
N ARG A 21 13.14 -1.08 -13.01
CA ARG A 21 14.36 -1.83 -13.34
C ARG A 21 14.04 -3.08 -14.17
N GLU A 22 12.97 -3.77 -13.83
CA GLU A 22 12.49 -4.97 -14.53
C GLU A 22 11.70 -4.64 -15.82
N ARG A 23 11.51 -3.36 -16.15
CA ARG A 23 10.71 -2.89 -17.30
C ARG A 23 9.28 -3.46 -17.32
N ILE A 24 8.67 -3.59 -16.15
CA ILE A 24 7.28 -4.04 -16.00
C ILE A 24 6.37 -2.81 -16.06
N ASP A 25 5.30 -2.86 -16.86
CA ASP A 25 4.34 -1.76 -16.97
C ASP A 25 3.53 -1.55 -15.69
N PHE A 26 3.67 -0.36 -15.12
CA PHE A 26 2.92 0.06 -13.93
C PHE A 26 2.42 1.50 -14.04
N ARG A 27 1.40 1.78 -13.23
CA ARG A 27 0.92 3.12 -12.93
C ARG A 27 1.11 3.41 -11.44
N ALA A 28 1.79 4.51 -11.14
CA ALA A 28 2.06 4.92 -9.76
C ALA A 28 0.98 5.88 -9.24
N ALA A 29 0.34 5.51 -8.13
CA ALA A 29 -0.67 6.33 -7.47
C ALA A 29 -0.09 7.06 -6.25
N PHE A 30 -0.21 8.39 -6.28
CA PHE A 30 0.27 9.29 -5.24
C PHE A 30 -0.90 10.00 -4.55
N HIS A 31 -0.75 10.29 -3.26
CA HIS A 31 -1.65 11.20 -2.53
C HIS A 31 -1.16 12.66 -2.59
N SER A 32 0.16 12.88 -2.76
CA SER A 32 0.76 14.22 -2.81
C SER A 32 0.93 14.70 -4.24
N GLU A 33 0.31 15.82 -4.57
CA GLU A 33 0.46 16.52 -5.86
C GLU A 33 1.93 16.85 -6.18
N VAL A 34 2.68 17.32 -5.18
CA VAL A 34 4.10 17.68 -5.34
C VAL A 34 4.92 16.45 -5.75
N LYS A 35 4.73 15.32 -5.06
CA LYS A 35 5.45 14.07 -5.39
C LYS A 35 5.01 13.52 -6.76
N ALA A 36 3.72 13.60 -7.09
CA ALA A 36 3.23 13.21 -8.40
C ALA A 36 3.84 14.08 -9.52
N ALA A 37 3.88 15.40 -9.36
CA ALA A 37 4.49 16.31 -10.33
C ALA A 37 5.99 16.04 -10.53
N GLN A 38 6.72 15.70 -9.46
CA GLN A 38 8.11 15.24 -9.57
C GLN A 38 8.23 13.93 -10.36
N ALA A 39 7.38 12.95 -10.06
CA ALA A 39 7.36 11.66 -10.78
C ALA A 39 7.01 11.82 -12.27
N ARG A 40 6.05 12.69 -12.62
CA ARG A 40 5.72 13.01 -14.02
C ARG A 40 6.89 13.63 -14.77
N ARG A 41 7.60 14.57 -14.14
CA ARG A 41 8.82 15.16 -14.73
C ARG A 41 9.94 14.14 -14.95
N ALA A 42 9.95 13.06 -14.16
CA ALA A 42 10.86 11.94 -14.33
C ALA A 42 10.35 10.89 -15.36
N GLY A 43 9.22 11.15 -16.03
CA GLY A 43 8.68 10.28 -17.09
C GLY A 43 7.86 9.09 -16.61
N LEU A 44 7.45 9.05 -15.33
CA LEU A 44 6.62 7.96 -14.80
C LEU A 44 5.13 8.15 -15.13
N ASP A 45 4.44 7.08 -15.57
CA ASP A 45 2.97 7.05 -15.59
C ASP A 45 2.47 7.13 -14.14
N CYS A 46 1.89 8.28 -13.79
CA CYS A 46 1.40 8.50 -12.44
C CYS A 46 0.22 9.46 -12.34
N LEU A 47 -0.57 9.23 -11.29
CA LEU A 47 -1.79 9.96 -11.02
C LEU A 47 -1.97 10.24 -9.53
N ILE A 48 -3.00 11.03 -9.27
CA ILE A 48 -3.47 11.33 -7.92
C ILE A 48 -4.59 10.37 -7.58
N LEU A 49 -4.50 9.80 -6.40
CA LEU A 49 -5.46 8.81 -5.92
C LEU A 49 -5.76 9.11 -4.45
N ASP A 50 -7.05 9.28 -4.17
CA ASP A 50 -7.60 9.47 -2.82
C ASP A 50 -8.63 8.37 -2.56
N PHE A 51 -8.39 7.53 -1.54
CA PHE A 51 -9.26 6.39 -1.22
C PHE A 51 -10.66 6.86 -0.77
N ALA A 52 -10.81 8.12 -0.34
CA ALA A 52 -12.11 8.69 0.02
C ALA A 52 -12.91 9.20 -1.21
N LYS A 53 -12.32 9.16 -2.41
CA LYS A 53 -12.88 9.71 -3.65
C LYS A 53 -13.00 8.64 -4.74
N PRO A 54 -14.16 7.96 -4.86
CA PRO A 54 -14.36 6.86 -5.82
C PRO A 54 -14.01 7.21 -7.26
N GLU A 55 -14.23 8.45 -7.69
CA GLU A 55 -13.90 8.93 -9.02
C GLU A 55 -12.39 8.86 -9.33
N THR A 56 -11.54 9.04 -8.32
CA THR A 56 -10.08 8.93 -8.46
C THR A 56 -9.67 7.45 -8.57
N LEU A 57 -10.34 6.56 -7.84
CA LEU A 57 -10.15 5.11 -7.93
C LEU A 57 -10.52 4.59 -9.33
N ARG A 58 -11.70 4.94 -9.83
CA ARG A 58 -12.15 4.56 -11.17
C ARG A 58 -11.18 5.00 -12.25
N THR A 59 -10.69 6.23 -12.12
CA THR A 59 -9.67 6.75 -13.04
C THR A 59 -8.37 5.97 -12.96
N ALA A 60 -7.93 5.62 -11.76
CA ALA A 60 -6.71 4.88 -11.57
C ALA A 60 -6.76 3.45 -12.11
N LEU A 61 -7.91 2.81 -11.99
CA LEU A 61 -8.12 1.40 -12.32
C LEU A 61 -8.39 1.14 -13.80
N ARG A 62 -8.55 2.17 -14.64
CA ARG A 62 -8.71 1.99 -16.10
C ARG A 62 -7.54 1.23 -16.71
N GLY A 63 -7.82 0.06 -17.29
CA GLY A 63 -6.83 -0.82 -17.94
C GLY A 63 -5.92 -1.57 -16.95
N VAL A 64 -6.21 -1.53 -15.65
CA VAL A 64 -5.43 -2.19 -14.61
C VAL A 64 -5.87 -3.64 -14.48
N THR A 65 -4.92 -4.55 -14.47
CA THR A 65 -5.17 -5.99 -14.29
C THR A 65 -4.80 -6.48 -12.90
N GLN A 66 -3.90 -5.77 -12.23
CA GLN A 66 -3.36 -6.14 -10.91
C GLN A 66 -3.16 -4.88 -10.06
N VAL A 67 -3.41 -4.98 -8.76
CA VAL A 67 -3.23 -3.86 -7.81
C VAL A 67 -2.26 -4.28 -6.71
N PHE A 68 -1.21 -3.49 -6.50
CA PHE A 68 -0.44 -3.50 -5.26
C PHE A 68 -1.08 -2.49 -4.29
N LEU A 69 -1.78 -3.01 -3.29
CA LEU A 69 -2.52 -2.25 -2.30
C LEU A 69 -1.64 -2.00 -1.06
N LEU A 70 -1.24 -0.74 -0.93
CA LEU A 70 -0.56 -0.15 0.21
C LEU A 70 -1.27 1.15 0.60
N SER A 71 -1.70 1.22 1.85
CA SER A 71 -2.37 2.39 2.41
C SER A 71 -1.77 2.78 3.77
N ALA A 72 -2.09 4.00 4.23
CA ALA A 72 -1.62 4.46 5.52
C ALA A 72 -2.35 3.73 6.66
N ILE A 73 -1.59 3.26 7.64
CA ILE A 73 -2.16 2.56 8.79
C ILE A 73 -3.02 3.50 9.63
N SER A 74 -4.25 3.07 9.94
CA SER A 74 -5.19 3.81 10.77
C SER A 74 -6.32 2.89 11.26
N PRO A 75 -7.11 3.31 12.27
CA PRO A 75 -8.31 2.56 12.67
C PRO A 75 -9.34 2.38 11.54
N ARG A 76 -9.32 3.26 10.54
CA ARG A 76 -10.21 3.20 9.35
C ARG A 76 -9.58 2.50 8.16
N LEU A 77 -8.48 1.76 8.34
CA LEU A 77 -7.79 1.04 7.27
C LEU A 77 -8.76 0.16 6.47
N ALA A 78 -9.57 -0.62 7.17
CA ALA A 78 -10.48 -1.57 6.52
C ALA A 78 -11.54 -0.89 5.65
N GLU A 79 -12.15 0.17 6.17
CA GLU A 79 -13.13 0.99 5.44
C GLU A 79 -12.51 1.58 4.16
N ARG A 80 -11.32 2.16 4.27
CA ARG A 80 -10.63 2.79 3.12
C ARG A 80 -10.25 1.76 2.06
N GLU A 81 -9.72 0.61 2.47
CA GLU A 81 -9.33 -0.44 1.54
C GLU A 81 -10.53 -1.15 0.91
N ALA A 82 -11.68 -1.22 1.60
CA ALA A 82 -12.91 -1.77 1.04
C ALA A 82 -13.39 -1.01 -0.21
N GLY A 83 -13.35 0.33 -0.18
CA GLY A 83 -13.67 1.14 -1.37
C GLY A 83 -12.76 0.82 -2.57
N VAL A 84 -11.48 0.54 -2.33
CA VAL A 84 -10.54 0.14 -3.39
C VAL A 84 -10.89 -1.24 -3.94
N VAL A 85 -11.23 -2.20 -3.08
CA VAL A 85 -11.60 -3.56 -3.48
C VAL A 85 -12.85 -3.55 -4.36
N GLU A 86 -13.88 -2.79 -3.97
CA GLU A 86 -15.12 -2.72 -4.76
C GLU A 86 -14.91 -2.06 -6.13
N GLU A 87 -14.17 -0.95 -6.20
CA GLU A 87 -13.86 -0.31 -7.47
C GLU A 87 -12.93 -1.18 -8.33
N ALA A 88 -12.00 -1.94 -7.72
CA ALA A 88 -11.13 -2.88 -8.42
C ALA A 88 -11.93 -4.04 -9.07
N LYS A 89 -12.92 -4.59 -8.37
CA LYS A 89 -13.85 -5.59 -8.92
C LYS A 89 -14.59 -5.04 -10.13
N GLN A 90 -15.18 -3.85 -9.99
CA GLN A 90 -15.93 -3.20 -11.06
C GLN A 90 -15.06 -2.90 -12.29
N ALA A 91 -13.79 -2.56 -12.08
CA ALA A 91 -12.83 -2.30 -13.14
C ALA A 91 -12.25 -3.58 -13.80
N GLY A 92 -12.61 -4.77 -13.32
CA GLY A 92 -12.11 -6.04 -13.87
C GLY A 92 -10.67 -6.37 -13.48
N VAL A 93 -10.18 -5.83 -12.35
CA VAL A 93 -8.90 -6.27 -11.76
C VAL A 93 -8.96 -7.76 -11.47
N ARG A 94 -7.88 -8.48 -11.78
CA ARG A 94 -7.83 -9.93 -11.63
C ARG A 94 -7.10 -10.37 -10.36
N HIS A 95 -6.14 -9.57 -9.89
CA HIS A 95 -5.31 -9.93 -8.74
C HIS A 95 -4.99 -8.72 -7.85
N LEU A 96 -5.05 -8.92 -6.54
CA LEU A 96 -4.72 -7.91 -5.54
C LEU A 96 -3.59 -8.39 -4.62
N VAL A 97 -2.46 -7.68 -4.63
CA VAL A 97 -1.36 -7.90 -3.69
C VAL A 97 -1.46 -6.85 -2.60
N LYS A 98 -1.82 -7.25 -1.37
CA LYS A 98 -1.90 -6.33 -0.24
C LYS A 98 -0.65 -6.42 0.62
N LEU A 99 -0.06 -5.26 0.94
CA LEU A 99 0.91 -5.14 2.01
C LEU A 99 0.15 -5.12 3.35
N SER A 100 0.14 -6.27 4.00
CA SER A 100 -0.44 -6.49 5.31
C SER A 100 0.65 -6.37 6.40
N VAL A 101 0.45 -7.04 7.53
CA VAL A 101 1.37 -7.05 8.67
C VAL A 101 1.52 -8.46 9.24
N TRP A 102 2.69 -8.75 9.81
CA TRP A 102 2.93 -9.97 10.58
C TRP A 102 1.82 -10.19 11.62
N ARG A 103 1.41 -11.46 11.78
CA ARG A 103 0.37 -11.91 12.71
C ARG A 103 -1.03 -11.30 12.50
N ALA A 104 -1.32 -10.74 11.32
CA ALA A 104 -2.68 -10.30 10.97
C ALA A 104 -3.73 -11.41 11.18
N SER A 105 -3.43 -12.65 10.78
CA SER A 105 -4.33 -13.81 10.97
C SER A 105 -4.64 -14.13 12.43
N GLU A 106 -3.77 -13.74 13.36
CA GLU A 106 -3.93 -13.98 14.79
C GLU A 106 -4.56 -12.78 15.51
N GLU A 107 -4.80 -11.68 14.79
CA GLU A 107 -5.42 -10.47 15.35
C GLU A 107 -4.65 -9.90 16.57
N GLY A 108 -3.34 -10.15 16.61
CA GLY A 108 -2.43 -9.76 17.69
C GLY A 108 -2.14 -8.26 17.71
N GLY A 109 -2.93 -7.50 18.48
CA GLY A 109 -2.77 -6.05 18.63
C GLY A 109 -3.58 -5.22 17.63
N ALA A 110 -3.55 -3.90 17.79
CA ALA A 110 -4.41 -2.99 17.03
C ALA A 110 -4.14 -3.05 15.51
N PHE A 111 -2.86 -3.02 15.12
CA PHE A 111 -2.46 -3.04 13.71
C PHE A 111 -2.87 -4.35 13.02
N ALA A 112 -2.61 -5.50 13.67
CA ALA A 112 -3.02 -6.80 13.15
C ALA A 112 -4.55 -6.88 12.94
N ARG A 113 -5.34 -6.39 13.91
CA ARG A 113 -6.82 -6.34 13.79
C ARG A 113 -7.28 -5.48 12.62
N TRP A 114 -6.72 -4.30 12.43
CA TRP A 114 -7.10 -3.43 11.32
C TRP A 114 -6.75 -4.05 9.97
N HIS A 115 -5.56 -4.63 9.84
CA HIS A 115 -5.14 -5.32 8.63
C HIS A 115 -6.03 -6.53 8.36
N ARG A 116 -6.32 -7.35 9.38
CA ARG A 116 -7.15 -8.55 9.25
C ARG A 116 -8.57 -8.24 8.81
N ALA A 117 -9.15 -7.16 9.33
CA ALA A 117 -10.49 -6.73 8.91
C ALA A 117 -10.55 -6.45 7.39
N SER A 118 -9.54 -5.81 6.82
CA SER A 118 -9.48 -5.68 5.35
C SER A 118 -9.10 -6.97 4.63
N GLU A 119 -8.23 -7.82 5.20
CA GLU A 119 -7.93 -9.12 4.58
C GLU A 119 -9.19 -9.99 4.44
N LYS A 120 -10.06 -10.03 5.45
CA LYS A 120 -11.36 -10.73 5.38
C LYS A 120 -12.22 -10.18 4.26
N HIS A 121 -12.30 -8.85 4.13
CA HIS A 121 -13.04 -8.22 3.03
C HIS A 121 -12.47 -8.57 1.65
N ILE A 122 -11.14 -8.66 1.51
CA ILE A 122 -10.49 -9.11 0.27
C ILE A 122 -10.76 -10.59 -0.01
N GLU A 123 -10.72 -11.45 1.02
CA GLU A 123 -11.06 -12.88 0.91
C GLU A 123 -12.50 -13.07 0.41
N GLU A 124 -13.44 -12.27 0.90
CA GLU A 124 -14.87 -12.31 0.53
C GLU A 124 -15.15 -11.65 -0.83
N SER A 125 -14.19 -10.92 -1.40
CA SER A 125 -14.38 -10.09 -2.60
C SER A 125 -14.53 -10.88 -3.90
N GLY A 126 -14.05 -12.13 -3.92
CA GLY A 126 -13.95 -12.98 -5.12
C GLY A 126 -12.76 -12.67 -6.04
N LEU A 127 -11.93 -11.65 -5.73
CA LEU A 127 -10.68 -11.40 -6.43
C LEU A 127 -9.63 -12.47 -6.07
N SER A 128 -8.73 -12.79 -7.00
CA SER A 128 -7.49 -13.48 -6.61
C SER A 128 -6.62 -12.52 -5.79
N PHE A 129 -5.94 -13.03 -4.77
CA PHE A 129 -5.16 -12.17 -3.88
C PHE A 129 -3.85 -12.78 -3.39
N THR A 130 -2.99 -11.92 -2.86
CA THR A 130 -1.79 -12.29 -2.12
C THR A 130 -1.60 -11.33 -0.95
N PHE A 131 -1.46 -11.86 0.26
CA PHE A 131 -1.12 -11.07 1.44
C PHE A 131 0.38 -11.16 1.72
N LEU A 132 1.06 -10.02 1.64
CA LEU A 132 2.43 -9.87 2.09
C LEU A 132 2.38 -9.43 3.55
N ARG A 133 2.85 -10.27 4.48
CA ARG A 133 2.81 -10.00 5.93
C ARG A 133 4.23 -9.82 6.49
N PRO A 134 4.92 -8.71 6.13
CA PRO A 134 6.26 -8.45 6.66
C PRO A 134 6.24 -8.23 8.17
N ASN A 135 7.39 -8.50 8.80
CA ASN A 135 7.65 -8.10 10.18
C ASN A 135 8.10 -6.62 10.23
N GLY A 136 8.66 -6.19 11.35
CA GLY A 136 9.30 -4.89 11.49
C GLY A 136 10.39 -4.68 10.44
N PHE A 137 10.41 -3.48 9.87
CA PHE A 137 11.41 -3.05 8.91
C PHE A 137 12.69 -2.59 9.62
N MET A 138 13.87 -3.03 9.15
CA MET A 138 15.14 -2.64 9.77
C MET A 138 15.37 -1.13 9.76
N GLN A 139 14.83 -0.41 8.79
CA GLN A 139 14.87 1.05 8.71
C GLN A 139 14.25 1.71 9.96
N ASN A 140 13.37 1.03 10.69
CA ASN A 140 12.77 1.53 11.92
C ASN A 140 13.78 1.72 13.05
N LEU A 141 14.87 0.92 13.07
CA LEU A 141 15.98 1.11 14.02
C LEU A 141 16.61 2.49 13.87
N VAL A 142 16.71 2.97 12.64
CA VAL A 142 17.26 4.30 12.34
C VAL A 142 16.19 5.39 12.48
N ASN A 143 15.00 5.16 11.94
CA ASN A 143 13.97 6.20 11.82
C ASN A 143 13.25 6.51 13.14
N TYR A 144 13.17 5.55 14.06
CA TYR A 144 12.39 5.69 15.29
C TYR A 144 13.19 5.41 16.56
N PHE A 145 14.18 4.51 16.50
CA PHE A 145 14.92 4.06 17.70
C PHE A 145 16.35 4.61 17.78
N ALA A 146 16.82 5.38 16.80
CA ALA A 146 18.23 5.79 16.77
C ALA A 146 18.66 6.60 18.00
N GLU A 147 17.80 7.51 18.46
CA GLU A 147 18.05 8.35 19.63
C GLU A 147 18.11 7.51 20.91
N SER A 148 17.11 6.65 21.15
CA SER A 148 17.10 5.79 22.34
C SER A 148 18.28 4.81 22.37
N ILE A 149 18.65 4.26 21.22
CA ILE A 149 19.81 3.37 21.10
C ILE A 149 21.09 4.15 21.40
N ARG A 150 21.25 5.36 20.86
CA ARG A 150 22.46 6.17 21.04
C ARG A 150 22.63 6.66 22.47
N GLU A 151 21.56 7.16 23.08
CA GLU A 151 21.64 7.87 24.36
C GLU A 151 21.45 6.93 25.55
N ARG A 152 20.67 5.86 25.39
CA ARG A 152 20.25 4.98 26.48
C ARG A 152 20.61 3.51 26.26
N GLN A 153 21.21 3.16 25.12
CA GLN A 153 21.55 1.78 24.75
C GLN A 153 20.34 0.83 24.81
N ALA A 154 19.15 1.34 24.50
CA ALA A 154 17.88 0.62 24.63
C ALA A 154 16.96 0.82 23.41
N ILE A 155 16.12 -0.19 23.15
CA ILE A 155 14.96 -0.09 22.25
C ILE A 155 13.72 -0.05 23.14
N ASP A 156 13.07 1.10 23.21
CA ASP A 156 11.80 1.20 23.92
C ASP A 156 10.68 0.71 23.01
N LEU A 157 10.03 -0.37 23.43
CA LEU A 157 8.82 -0.84 22.79
C LEU A 157 7.60 -0.24 23.51
N PRO A 158 6.55 0.14 22.78
CA PRO A 158 5.29 0.58 23.37
C PRO A 158 4.58 -0.53 24.15
#